data_AF-A0A9E2MGQ1-F1
#
_entry.id   AF-A0A9E2MGQ1-F1
#
_cell.length_a   1.000
_cell.length_b   1.000
_cell.length_c   1.000
_cell.angle_alpha   90.00
_cell.angle_beta   90.00
_cell.angle_gamma   90.00
#
_symmetry.space_group_name_H-M   'P 1'
#
loop_
_entity.id
_entity.type
_entity.pdbx_description
1 polymer ?
#
loop_
_entity_poly.entity_id
_entity_poly.type
_entity_poly.pdbx_seq_one_letter_code
_entity_poly.pdbx_strand_id
1 'polypeptide(L)'
;MKRRLKSRFAKTRGIPTQQLPRLTWLNRIHTIEFINCPWCGQRNLENQLECRKCGGPLPPPVGDDPGPAPPLPPRTLPKGYKSRMMLKNTPLNIIGGIFALVGLPIACIFPLVGFASGLWMLLIIGGGVGALFTFLGGGMLYMGIKNGFSKIHPYEHGKATVGEVTEIYRDTSVEVNGRNPWAVLYQFEAGGIANEGKVTTWKYAPKIQAVGNCVYILYIPDDPDQSVIYPPVG
;
A
#
# COMPACT_ATOMS: atom_id res chain seq x y z
N MET A 1 76.21 -31.77 -1.79
CA MET A 1 76.88 -31.39 -3.05
C MET A 1 75.84 -30.80 -4.00
N LYS A 2 76.13 -29.67 -4.66
CA LYS A 2 75.33 -28.93 -5.68
C LYS A 2 74.09 -28.16 -5.19
N ARG A 3 73.80 -26.92 -5.59
CA ARG A 3 74.55 -25.73 -6.06
C ARG A 3 73.50 -24.61 -6.07
N ARG A 4 73.66 -23.55 -5.26
CA ARG A 4 72.77 -22.37 -5.25
C ARG A 4 73.11 -21.46 -6.43
N LEU A 5 72.16 -21.22 -7.34
CA LEU A 5 72.25 -20.19 -8.37
C LEU A 5 71.57 -18.92 -7.85
N LYS A 6 72.39 -17.91 -7.51
CA LYS A 6 71.94 -16.53 -7.23
C LYS A 6 71.87 -15.78 -8.56
N SER A 7 70.67 -15.46 -9.04
CA SER A 7 70.49 -14.54 -10.16
C SER A 7 70.52 -13.10 -9.66
N ARG A 8 71.46 -12.32 -10.21
CA ARG A 8 71.55 -10.87 -10.02
C ARG A 8 70.60 -10.21 -11.02
N PHE A 9 69.49 -9.65 -10.54
CA PHE A 9 68.67 -8.76 -11.36
C PHE A 9 69.11 -7.30 -11.17
N ALA A 10 69.33 -6.65 -12.30
CA ALA A 10 69.81 -5.28 -12.41
C ALA A 10 68.76 -4.27 -11.96
N LYS A 11 69.21 -3.29 -11.18
CA LYS A 11 68.43 -2.18 -10.64
C LYS A 11 68.26 -1.10 -11.73
N THR A 12 67.16 -1.16 -12.47
CA THR A 12 66.73 -0.09 -13.38
C THR A 12 66.31 1.14 -12.58
N ARG A 13 66.93 2.29 -12.88
CA ARG A 13 66.61 3.58 -12.27
C ARG A 13 65.28 4.08 -12.85
N GLY A 14 64.23 4.06 -12.04
CA GLY A 14 62.91 4.60 -12.39
C GLY A 14 62.96 6.12 -12.53
N ILE A 15 62.43 6.61 -13.64
CA ILE A 15 62.16 8.02 -13.89
C ILE A 15 61.01 8.45 -12.95
N PRO A 16 61.12 9.56 -12.20
CA PRO A 16 60.05 10.03 -11.34
C PRO A 16 58.88 10.51 -12.20
N THR A 17 57.84 9.68 -12.28
CA THR A 17 56.55 10.04 -12.87
C THR A 17 55.91 11.10 -11.96
N GLN A 18 55.89 12.35 -12.40
CA GLN A 18 55.10 13.38 -11.75
C GLN A 18 53.61 12.98 -11.85
N GLN A 19 53.06 12.48 -10.74
CA GLN A 19 51.63 12.25 -10.58
C GLN A 19 50.92 13.60 -10.60
N LEU A 20 50.31 13.93 -11.74
CA LEU A 20 49.29 14.96 -11.80
C LEU A 20 48.12 14.53 -10.87
N PRO A 21 47.61 15.42 -10.00
CA PRO A 21 46.46 15.11 -9.16
C PRO A 21 45.28 14.75 -10.05
N ARG A 22 44.82 13.50 -9.96
CA ARG A 22 43.58 13.06 -10.62
C ARG A 22 42.44 13.94 -10.11
N LEU A 23 41.95 14.82 -10.98
CA LEU A 23 40.70 15.56 -10.81
C LEU A 23 39.52 14.56 -10.80
N THR A 24 39.29 13.87 -9.68
CA THR A 24 38.11 13.05 -9.40
C THR A 24 36.94 13.94 -8.96
N TRP A 25 36.60 14.96 -9.76
CA TRP A 25 35.47 15.86 -9.49
C TRP A 25 34.32 15.70 -10.51
N LEU A 26 34.47 14.82 -11.50
CA LEU A 26 33.44 14.56 -12.50
C LEU A 26 32.63 13.31 -12.12
N ASN A 27 31.31 13.50 -12.03
CA ASN A 27 30.24 12.49 -11.98
C ASN A 27 29.76 12.00 -10.61
N ARG A 28 29.47 12.92 -9.68
CA ARG A 28 28.29 12.73 -8.82
C ARG A 28 27.08 13.29 -9.56
N ILE A 29 26.65 12.60 -10.61
CA ILE A 29 25.33 12.84 -11.19
C ILE A 29 24.35 12.41 -10.11
N HIS A 30 23.82 13.36 -9.35
CA HIS A 30 22.72 13.10 -8.43
C HIS A 30 21.54 12.61 -9.28
N THR A 31 21.36 11.30 -9.36
CA THR A 31 20.16 10.70 -9.94
C THR A 31 19.00 11.20 -9.10
N ILE A 32 18.14 12.02 -9.72
CA ILE A 32 16.93 12.51 -9.09
C ILE A 32 16.03 11.29 -8.89
N GLU A 33 15.95 10.80 -7.65
CA GLU A 33 15.06 9.72 -7.28
C GLU A 33 13.64 10.26 -7.07
N PHE A 34 12.66 9.45 -7.50
CA PHE A 34 11.26 9.82 -7.46
C PHE A 34 10.47 8.77 -6.68
N ILE A 35 9.54 9.24 -5.87
CA ILE A 35 8.60 8.42 -5.11
C ILE A 35 7.16 8.70 -5.55
N ASN A 36 6.32 7.66 -5.61
CA ASN A 36 4.88 7.84 -5.80
C ASN A 36 4.21 8.09 -4.44
N CYS A 37 3.41 9.14 -4.36
CA CYS A 37 2.62 9.46 -3.18
C CYS A 37 1.66 8.31 -2.87
N PRO A 38 1.67 7.74 -1.65
CA PRO A 38 0.80 6.61 -1.32
C PRO A 38 -0.67 7.02 -1.21
N TRP A 39 -0.96 8.30 -0.98
CA TRP A 39 -2.32 8.82 -0.88
C TRP A 39 -3.01 8.96 -2.23
N CYS A 40 -2.31 9.47 -3.25
CA CYS A 40 -2.93 9.85 -4.54
C CYS A 40 -2.25 9.30 -5.79
N GLY A 41 -1.08 8.66 -5.66
CA GLY A 41 -0.29 8.12 -6.76
C GLY A 41 0.53 9.15 -7.54
N GLN A 42 0.51 10.43 -7.17
CA GLN A 42 1.34 11.46 -7.81
C GLN A 42 2.83 11.16 -7.62
N ARG A 43 3.64 11.32 -8.67
CA ARG A 43 5.11 11.25 -8.59
C ARG A 43 5.68 12.53 -7.95
N ASN A 44 6.51 12.38 -6.94
CA ASN A 44 7.18 13.46 -6.19
C ASN A 44 8.70 13.17 -6.14
N LEU A 45 9.50 14.18 -5.78
CA LEU A 45 10.92 13.95 -5.50
C LEU A 45 11.05 13.24 -4.16
N GLU A 46 12.04 12.35 -4.01
CA GLU A 46 12.25 11.57 -2.78
C GLU A 46 12.49 12.45 -1.54
N ASN A 47 13.13 13.61 -1.70
CA ASN A 47 13.41 14.53 -0.60
C ASN A 47 12.21 15.40 -0.16
N GLN A 48 11.02 15.20 -0.74
CA GLN A 48 9.82 15.93 -0.32
C GLN A 48 9.14 15.21 0.83
N LEU A 49 8.76 15.97 1.86
CA LEU A 49 8.00 15.46 3.00
C LEU A 49 6.48 15.43 2.72
N GLU A 50 6.00 16.21 1.75
CA GLU A 50 4.59 16.32 1.40
C GLU A 50 4.35 16.20 -0.10
N CYS A 51 3.21 15.62 -0.46
CA CYS A 51 2.82 15.47 -1.85
C CYS A 51 2.33 16.79 -2.46
N ARG A 52 2.91 17.19 -3.59
CA ARG A 52 2.54 18.42 -4.33
C ARG A 52 1.09 18.50 -4.78
N LYS A 53 0.42 17.35 -4.96
CA LYS A 53 -0.96 17.28 -5.48
C LYS A 53 -2.02 17.22 -4.38
N CYS A 54 -1.78 16.44 -3.33
CA CYS A 54 -2.81 16.16 -2.32
C CYS A 54 -2.46 16.67 -0.92
N GLY A 55 -1.24 17.16 -0.70
CA GLY A 55 -0.74 17.58 0.62
C GLY A 55 -0.51 16.43 1.61
N GLY A 56 -0.71 15.18 1.20
CA GLY A 56 -0.48 14.03 2.07
C GLY A 56 1.01 13.82 2.34
N PRO A 57 1.39 13.42 3.57
CA PRO A 57 2.78 13.19 3.92
C PRO A 57 3.35 12.02 3.13
N LEU A 58 4.62 12.16 2.75
CA LEU A 58 5.40 11.15 2.07
C LEU A 58 6.24 10.39 3.11
N PRO A 59 6.49 9.08 2.90
CA PRO A 59 7.29 8.32 3.84
C PRO A 59 8.73 8.87 3.87
N PRO A 60 9.38 8.88 5.06
CA PRO A 60 10.77 9.35 5.20
C PRO A 60 11.72 8.43 4.41
N PRO A 61 12.96 8.84 4.10
CA PRO A 61 13.96 7.92 3.54
C PRO A 61 14.24 6.74 4.48
N VAL A 62 14.82 5.66 3.95
CA VAL A 62 15.22 4.47 4.72
C VAL A 62 16.12 4.85 5.90
N GLY A 63 15.80 4.36 7.10
CA GLY A 63 16.60 4.54 8.31
C GLY A 63 15.82 4.27 9.60
N ASP A 64 16.45 4.57 10.73
CA ASP A 64 15.89 4.37 12.08
C ASP A 64 14.89 5.48 12.48
N ASP A 65 14.81 6.55 11.70
CA ASP A 65 13.89 7.66 11.95
C ASP A 65 12.53 7.40 11.26
N PRO A 66 11.44 7.17 12.02
CA PRO A 66 10.10 7.00 11.46
C PRO A 66 9.54 8.30 10.86
N GLY A 67 10.25 9.42 11.00
CA GLY A 67 9.91 10.73 10.47
C GLY A 67 9.06 11.55 11.46
N PRO A 68 8.37 12.60 10.96
CA PRO A 68 7.49 13.39 11.81
C PRO A 68 6.28 12.56 12.27
N ALA A 69 5.98 12.64 13.56
CA ALA A 69 4.81 11.98 14.12
C ALA A 69 3.52 12.43 13.41
N PRO A 70 2.57 11.51 13.17
CA PRO A 70 1.26 11.87 12.63
C PRO A 70 0.53 12.84 13.60
N PRO A 71 -0.35 13.71 13.10
CA PRO A 71 -1.14 14.60 13.95
C PRO A 71 -2.01 13.79 14.94
N LEU A 72 -2.46 14.42 16.03
CA LEU A 72 -3.37 13.75 16.97
C LEU A 72 -4.73 13.45 16.30
N PRO A 73 -5.42 12.34 16.65
CA PRO A 73 -6.77 12.06 16.18
C PRO A 73 -7.78 13.06 16.79
N PRO A 74 -8.87 13.42 16.08
CA PRO A 74 -9.25 12.96 14.75
C PRO A 74 -8.43 13.63 13.63
N ARG A 75 -7.89 12.83 12.72
CA ARG A 75 -7.05 13.33 11.60
C ARG A 75 -7.87 13.59 10.36
N THR A 76 -7.55 14.67 9.66
CA THR A 76 -8.10 14.95 8.34
C THR A 76 -7.29 14.25 7.25
N LEU A 77 -7.93 13.40 6.45
CA LEU A 77 -7.27 12.69 5.36
C LEU A 77 -7.13 13.58 4.11
N PRO A 78 -6.08 13.37 3.28
CA PRO A 78 -5.93 14.07 2.02
C PRO A 78 -7.16 13.94 1.12
N LYS A 79 -7.52 15.01 0.41
CA LYS A 79 -8.74 15.08 -0.40
C LYS A 79 -8.83 13.91 -1.39
N GLY A 80 -9.98 13.26 -1.39
CA GLY A 80 -10.29 12.13 -2.27
C GLY A 80 -9.64 10.79 -1.90
N TYR A 81 -8.79 10.72 -0.86
CA TYR A 81 -8.24 9.43 -0.40
C TYR A 81 -9.36 8.51 0.09
N LYS A 82 -10.25 9.01 0.96
CA LYS A 82 -11.42 8.27 1.48
C LYS A 82 -12.29 7.69 0.35
N SER A 83 -12.66 8.52 -0.62
CA SER A 83 -13.46 8.10 -1.78
C SER A 83 -12.74 7.06 -2.65
N ARG A 84 -11.44 7.22 -2.92
CA ARG A 84 -10.65 6.22 -3.67
C ARG A 84 -10.59 4.88 -2.93
N MET A 85 -10.35 4.91 -1.62
CA MET A 85 -10.28 3.70 -0.80
C MET A 85 -11.62 2.95 -0.76
N MET A 86 -12.73 3.69 -0.69
CA MET A 86 -14.08 3.11 -0.67
C MET A 86 -14.57 2.61 -2.04
N LEU A 87 -14.21 3.29 -3.14
CA LEU A 87 -14.76 2.98 -4.47
C LEU A 87 -13.85 2.16 -5.38
N LYS A 88 -12.53 2.40 -5.35
CA LYS A 88 -11.61 1.84 -6.35
C LYS A 88 -10.88 0.58 -5.90
N ASN A 89 -10.74 0.39 -4.58
CA ASN A 89 -9.89 -0.68 -4.04
C ASN A 89 -10.67 -1.93 -3.59
N THR A 90 -11.98 -1.95 -3.81
CA THR A 90 -12.86 -3.07 -3.46
C THR A 90 -13.66 -3.50 -4.71
N PRO A 91 -13.17 -4.45 -5.51
CA PRO A 91 -13.91 -4.97 -6.67
C PRO A 91 -15.31 -5.48 -6.26
N LEU A 92 -15.44 -5.94 -5.01
CA LEU A 92 -16.71 -6.31 -4.38
C LEU A 92 -17.76 -5.19 -4.42
N ASN A 93 -17.37 -3.92 -4.22
CA ASN A 93 -18.28 -2.77 -4.30
C ASN A 93 -18.74 -2.51 -5.73
N ILE A 94 -17.85 -2.68 -6.72
CA ILE A 94 -18.19 -2.48 -8.14
C ILE A 94 -19.14 -3.57 -8.61
N ILE A 95 -18.79 -4.84 -8.38
CA ILE A 95 -19.62 -5.99 -8.78
C ILE A 95 -20.96 -5.96 -8.04
N GLY A 96 -20.93 -5.75 -6.72
CA GLY A 96 -22.14 -5.66 -5.91
C GLY A 96 -23.03 -4.48 -6.32
N GLY A 97 -22.42 -3.33 -6.63
CA GLY A 97 -23.14 -2.16 -7.15
C GLY A 97 -23.82 -2.42 -8.48
N ILE A 98 -23.15 -3.08 -9.43
CA ILE A 98 -23.75 -3.47 -10.73
C ILE A 98 -24.92 -4.44 -10.52
N PHE A 99 -24.73 -5.46 -9.69
CA PHE A 99 -25.77 -6.47 -9.41
C PHE A 99 -26.99 -5.85 -8.74
N ALA A 100 -26.78 -4.97 -7.75
CA ALA A 100 -27.87 -4.23 -7.11
C ALA A 100 -28.56 -3.27 -8.10
N LEU A 101 -27.79 -2.57 -8.93
CA LEU A 101 -28.31 -1.60 -9.91
C LEU A 101 -29.16 -2.26 -10.99
N VAL A 102 -28.79 -3.46 -11.45
CA VAL A 102 -29.57 -4.21 -12.46
C VAL A 102 -30.69 -5.02 -11.80
N GLY A 103 -30.41 -5.65 -10.66
CA GLY A 103 -31.35 -6.50 -9.94
C GLY A 103 -32.56 -5.73 -9.43
N LEU A 104 -32.35 -4.53 -8.86
CA LEU A 104 -33.42 -3.78 -8.20
C LEU A 104 -34.53 -3.35 -9.19
N PRO A 105 -34.22 -2.75 -10.36
CA PRO A 105 -35.23 -2.47 -11.37
C PRO A 105 -35.98 -3.72 -11.84
N ILE A 106 -35.29 -4.85 -12.05
CA ILE A 106 -35.95 -6.11 -12.44
C ILE A 106 -36.89 -6.59 -11.33
N ALA A 107 -36.43 -6.55 -10.07
CA ALA A 107 -37.20 -6.94 -8.89
C ALA A 107 -38.44 -6.06 -8.67
N CYS A 108 -38.42 -4.81 -9.13
CA CYS A 108 -39.55 -3.89 -9.01
C CYS A 108 -40.49 -3.94 -10.23
N ILE A 109 -39.94 -3.85 -11.45
CA ILE A 109 -40.71 -3.69 -12.68
C ILE A 109 -41.43 -4.99 -13.05
N PHE A 110 -40.77 -6.15 -12.97
CA PHE A 110 -41.37 -7.40 -13.40
C PHE A 110 -42.53 -7.84 -12.52
N PRO A 111 -42.46 -7.75 -11.18
CA PRO A 111 -43.63 -7.98 -10.33
C PRO A 111 -44.77 -7.00 -10.58
N LEU A 112 -44.47 -5.71 -10.78
CA LEU A 112 -45.48 -4.70 -11.08
C LEU A 112 -46.23 -5.03 -12.39
N VAL A 113 -45.49 -5.31 -13.47
CA VAL A 113 -46.07 -5.68 -14.76
C VAL A 113 -46.77 -7.03 -14.69
N GLY A 114 -46.17 -8.03 -14.04
CA GLY A 114 -46.74 -9.36 -13.87
C GLY A 114 -48.07 -9.32 -13.11
N PHE A 115 -48.16 -8.47 -12.07
CA PHE A 115 -49.40 -8.24 -11.33
C PHE A 115 -50.45 -7.53 -12.19
N ALA A 116 -50.09 -6.45 -12.89
CA ALA A 116 -51.02 -5.67 -13.71
C ALA A 116 -51.56 -6.45 -14.92
N SER A 117 -50.74 -7.32 -15.52
CA SER A 117 -51.09 -8.10 -16.71
C SER A 117 -51.70 -9.48 -16.40
N GLY A 118 -51.66 -9.93 -15.14
CA GLY A 118 -52.03 -11.30 -14.76
C GLY A 118 -51.02 -12.38 -15.20
N LEU A 119 -49.84 -11.98 -15.70
CA LEU A 119 -48.77 -12.90 -16.10
C LEU A 119 -47.92 -13.29 -14.88
N TRP A 120 -48.41 -14.27 -14.12
CA TRP A 120 -47.76 -14.78 -12.89
C TRP A 120 -46.31 -15.25 -13.10
N MET A 121 -45.96 -15.73 -14.30
CA MET A 121 -44.58 -16.13 -14.61
C MET A 121 -43.59 -14.96 -14.57
N LEU A 122 -43.99 -13.75 -14.99
CA LEU A 122 -43.13 -12.56 -14.89
C LEU A 122 -42.91 -12.17 -13.43
N LEU A 123 -43.92 -12.31 -12.58
CA LEU A 123 -43.81 -12.06 -11.15
C LEU A 123 -42.83 -13.04 -10.50
N ILE A 124 -42.97 -14.35 -10.75
CA ILE A 124 -42.13 -15.37 -10.11
C ILE A 124 -40.70 -15.34 -10.66
N ILE A 125 -40.54 -15.40 -11.98
CA ILE A 125 -39.21 -15.47 -12.61
C ILE A 125 -38.53 -14.12 -12.54
N GLY A 126 -39.17 -13.07 -13.05
CA GLY A 126 -38.60 -11.74 -13.06
C GLY A 126 -38.40 -11.19 -11.65
N GLY A 127 -39.43 -11.26 -10.81
CA GLY A 127 -39.32 -10.86 -9.40
C GLY A 127 -38.31 -11.69 -8.62
N GLY A 128 -38.35 -13.02 -8.75
CA GLY A 128 -37.44 -13.92 -8.05
C GLY A 128 -35.98 -13.73 -8.43
N VAL A 129 -35.68 -13.70 -9.74
CA VAL A 129 -34.31 -13.48 -10.24
C VAL A 129 -33.84 -12.06 -9.88
N GLY A 130 -34.68 -11.04 -10.08
CA GLY A 130 -34.35 -9.66 -9.71
C GLY A 130 -34.04 -9.50 -8.22
N ALA A 131 -34.87 -10.09 -7.36
CA ALA A 131 -34.66 -10.08 -5.91
C ALA A 131 -33.35 -10.78 -5.54
N LEU A 132 -33.07 -11.95 -6.11
CA LEU A 132 -31.81 -12.68 -5.89
C LEU A 132 -30.59 -11.81 -6.21
N PHE A 133 -30.57 -11.19 -7.39
CA PHE A 133 -29.47 -10.30 -7.79
C PHE A 133 -29.34 -9.08 -6.88
N THR A 134 -30.48 -8.51 -6.45
CA THR A 134 -30.50 -7.37 -5.54
C THR A 134 -29.92 -7.72 -4.18
N PHE A 135 -30.31 -8.87 -3.60
CA PHE A 135 -29.82 -9.30 -2.30
C PHE A 135 -28.34 -9.67 -2.34
N LEU A 136 -27.91 -10.43 -3.35
CA LEU A 136 -26.50 -10.77 -3.51
C LEU A 136 -25.64 -9.51 -3.75
N GLY A 137 -26.07 -8.65 -4.67
CA GLY A 137 -25.39 -7.40 -4.97
C GLY A 137 -25.33 -6.46 -3.76
N GLY A 138 -26.45 -6.30 -3.05
CA GLY A 138 -26.56 -5.50 -1.83
C GLY A 138 -25.68 -6.03 -0.70
N GLY A 139 -25.64 -7.35 -0.48
CA GLY A 139 -24.78 -7.97 0.52
C GLY A 139 -23.29 -7.75 0.23
N MET A 140 -22.87 -7.96 -1.02
CA MET A 140 -21.49 -7.69 -1.47
C MET A 140 -21.11 -6.21 -1.28
N LEU A 141 -22.00 -5.29 -1.68
CA LEU A 141 -21.79 -3.86 -1.52
C LEU A 141 -21.68 -3.46 -0.03
N TYR A 142 -22.55 -4.00 0.82
CA TYR A 142 -22.50 -3.76 2.26
C TYR A 142 -21.18 -4.23 2.88
N MET A 143 -20.74 -5.45 2.57
CA MET A 143 -19.48 -5.99 3.06
C MET A 143 -18.27 -5.18 2.58
N GLY A 144 -18.25 -4.77 1.31
CA GLY A 144 -17.12 -4.01 0.78
C GLY A 144 -17.07 -2.58 1.32
N ILE A 145 -18.22 -1.95 1.62
CA ILE A 145 -18.29 -0.68 2.35
C ILE A 145 -17.75 -0.85 3.78
N LYS A 146 -18.19 -1.88 4.50
CA LYS A 146 -17.71 -2.17 5.87
C LYS A 146 -16.20 -2.38 5.90
N ASN A 147 -15.67 -3.19 4.99
CA ASN A 147 -14.23 -3.45 4.86
C ASN A 147 -13.44 -2.18 4.52
N GLY A 148 -14.01 -1.28 3.70
CA GLY A 148 -13.41 0.02 3.40
C GLY A 148 -13.31 0.92 4.62
N PHE A 149 -14.35 0.97 5.45
CA PHE A 149 -14.36 1.73 6.69
C PHE A 149 -13.33 1.22 7.71
N SER A 150 -13.24 -0.10 7.91
CA SER A 150 -12.23 -0.68 8.82
C SER A 150 -10.80 -0.31 8.43
N LYS A 151 -10.51 -0.12 7.13
CA LYS A 151 -9.17 0.31 6.67
C LYS A 151 -8.93 1.81 6.85
N ILE A 152 -9.97 2.64 6.80
CA ILE A 152 -9.88 4.10 6.93
C ILE A 152 -9.89 4.54 8.40
N HIS A 153 -10.60 3.79 9.25
CA HIS A 153 -10.84 4.14 10.64
C HIS A 153 -9.54 4.35 11.45
N PRO A 154 -8.50 3.50 11.34
CA PRO A 154 -7.21 3.74 12.00
C PRO A 154 -6.52 5.03 11.55
N TYR A 155 -6.66 5.43 10.28
CA TYR A 155 -6.08 6.69 9.82
C TYR A 155 -6.77 7.91 10.44
N GLU A 156 -8.10 7.89 10.56
CA GLU A 156 -8.87 9.01 11.12
C GLU A 156 -8.77 9.05 12.64
N HIS A 157 -8.92 7.92 13.33
CA HIS A 157 -9.11 7.87 14.79
C HIS A 157 -8.04 7.10 15.56
N GLY A 158 -7.11 6.42 14.88
CA GLY A 158 -6.12 5.57 15.55
C GLY A 158 -5.10 6.37 16.37
N LYS A 159 -4.58 5.77 17.44
CA LYS A 159 -3.40 6.29 18.14
C LYS A 159 -2.15 5.92 17.36
N ALA A 160 -1.13 6.76 17.45
CA ALA A 160 0.14 6.51 16.81
C ALA A 160 1.12 5.87 17.80
N THR A 161 1.87 4.89 17.32
CA THR A 161 3.03 4.32 18.02
C THR A 161 4.14 4.07 17.00
N VAL A 162 5.37 3.88 17.48
CA VAL A 162 6.48 3.46 16.62
C VAL A 162 6.42 1.93 16.53
N GLY A 163 6.55 1.42 15.31
CA GLY A 163 6.72 0.01 15.03
C GLY A 163 7.89 -0.21 14.09
N GLU A 164 8.14 -1.48 13.78
CA GLU A 164 9.25 -1.91 12.93
C GLU A 164 8.73 -2.84 11.84
N VAL A 165 9.22 -2.68 10.62
CA VAL A 165 8.94 -3.62 9.52
C VAL A 165 9.77 -4.89 9.74
N THR A 166 9.11 -6.00 10.03
CA THR A 166 9.77 -7.27 10.36
C THR A 166 10.06 -8.11 9.13
N GLU A 167 9.16 -8.13 8.16
CA GLU A 167 9.29 -8.97 6.98
C GLU A 167 8.61 -8.35 5.76
N ILE A 168 9.21 -8.57 4.58
CA ILE A 168 8.62 -8.21 3.29
C ILE A 168 8.77 -9.42 2.37
N TYR A 169 7.65 -9.97 1.91
CA TYR A 169 7.65 -11.08 0.97
C TYR A 169 6.58 -10.92 -0.11
N ARG A 170 6.68 -11.72 -1.17
CA ARG A 170 5.61 -11.84 -2.17
C ARG A 170 4.61 -12.88 -1.72
N ASP A 171 3.35 -12.49 -1.55
CA ASP A 171 2.29 -13.38 -1.11
C ASP A 171 1.84 -14.27 -2.27
N THR A 172 2.40 -15.48 -2.34
CA THR A 172 2.12 -16.45 -3.42
C THR A 172 0.74 -17.10 -3.30
N SER A 173 0.00 -16.87 -2.20
CA SER A 173 -1.36 -17.40 -2.05
C SER A 173 -2.38 -16.70 -2.94
N VAL A 174 -2.06 -15.49 -3.43
CA VAL A 174 -2.91 -14.71 -4.31
C VAL A 174 -2.16 -14.38 -5.59
N GLU A 175 -2.75 -14.74 -6.73
CA GLU A 175 -2.20 -14.44 -8.05
C GLU A 175 -3.26 -13.77 -8.93
N VAL A 176 -2.91 -12.62 -9.52
CA VAL A 176 -3.76 -11.92 -10.49
C VAL A 176 -2.90 -11.54 -11.69
N ASN A 177 -3.23 -12.07 -12.87
CA ASN A 177 -2.51 -11.84 -14.12
C ASN A 177 -1.00 -12.16 -14.04
N GLY A 178 -0.61 -13.29 -13.44
CA GLY A 178 0.79 -13.69 -13.33
C GLY A 178 1.59 -12.89 -12.31
N ARG A 179 0.93 -12.14 -11.42
CA ARG A 179 1.57 -11.29 -10.41
C ARG A 179 1.03 -11.64 -9.03
N ASN A 180 1.91 -11.57 -8.04
CA ASN A 180 1.59 -11.71 -6.62
C ASN A 180 1.76 -10.36 -5.93
N PRO A 181 0.90 -10.01 -4.96
CA PRO A 181 1.07 -8.80 -4.17
C PRO A 181 2.27 -8.96 -3.22
N TRP A 182 2.83 -7.84 -2.80
CA TRP A 182 3.79 -7.79 -1.69
C TRP A 182 3.03 -7.71 -0.37
N ALA A 183 3.45 -8.49 0.61
CA ALA A 183 3.05 -8.40 1.99
C ALA A 183 4.16 -7.74 2.80
N VAL A 184 3.79 -6.78 3.64
CA VAL A 184 4.66 -6.13 4.62
C VAL A 184 4.12 -6.46 6.00
N LEU A 185 4.92 -7.15 6.80
CA LEU A 185 4.62 -7.47 8.19
C LEU A 185 5.37 -6.49 9.07
N TYR A 186 4.71 -6.09 10.15
CA TYR A 186 5.26 -5.12 11.08
C TYR A 186 4.83 -5.46 12.49
N GLN A 187 5.70 -5.14 13.45
CA GLN A 187 5.46 -5.30 14.87
C GLN A 187 5.37 -3.94 15.54
N PHE A 188 4.53 -3.82 16.55
CA PHE A 188 4.38 -2.59 17.33
C PHE A 188 3.91 -2.90 18.75
N GLU A 189 4.14 -1.95 19.65
CA GLU A 189 3.65 -2.06 21.03
C GLU A 189 2.43 -1.16 21.24
N ALA A 190 1.37 -1.73 21.82
CA ALA A 190 0.17 -1.02 22.21
C ALA A 190 -0.22 -1.45 23.63
N GLY A 191 -0.20 -0.49 24.57
CA GLY A 191 -0.58 -0.76 25.97
C GLY A 191 0.30 -1.80 26.68
N GLY A 192 1.60 -1.89 26.34
CA GLY A 192 2.51 -2.87 26.91
C GLY A 192 2.48 -4.26 26.25
N ILE A 193 1.64 -4.44 25.22
CA ILE A 193 1.49 -5.72 24.51
C ILE A 193 2.08 -5.58 23.10
N ALA A 194 2.92 -6.55 22.73
CA ALA A 194 3.43 -6.67 21.37
C ALA A 194 2.30 -7.15 20.45
N ASN A 195 2.06 -6.42 19.37
CA ASN A 195 1.07 -6.71 18.35
C ASN A 195 1.76 -6.80 16.99
N GLU A 196 1.15 -7.54 16.08
CA GLU A 196 1.63 -7.70 14.71
C GLU A 196 0.53 -7.26 13.74
N GLY A 197 0.92 -6.61 12.65
CA GLY A 197 0.03 -6.28 11.55
C GLY A 197 0.60 -6.70 10.20
N LYS A 198 -0.30 -6.93 9.26
CA LYS A 198 0.03 -7.27 7.86
C LYS A 198 -0.65 -6.28 6.93
N VAL A 199 0.09 -5.74 5.97
CA VAL A 199 -0.48 -4.95 4.88
C VAL A 199 -0.01 -5.47 3.53
N THR A 200 -0.94 -5.55 2.57
CA THR A 200 -0.66 -6.06 1.22
C THR A 200 -0.78 -4.95 0.18
N THR A 201 0.18 -4.87 -0.75
CA THR A 201 0.12 -3.97 -1.90
C THR A 201 0.45 -4.68 -3.22
N TRP A 202 -0.22 -4.28 -4.29
CA TRP A 202 0.07 -4.72 -5.66
C TRP A 202 1.22 -3.94 -6.31
N LYS A 203 1.58 -2.79 -5.73
CA LYS A 203 2.73 -2.03 -6.20
C LYS A 203 3.99 -2.61 -5.58
N TYR A 204 5.13 -2.32 -6.20
CA TYR A 204 6.42 -2.73 -5.65
C TYR A 204 6.55 -2.18 -4.23
N ALA A 205 6.89 -3.05 -3.27
CA ALA A 205 7.17 -2.64 -1.91
C ALA A 205 8.22 -1.52 -1.97
N PRO A 206 7.88 -0.27 -1.59
CA PRO A 206 8.79 0.83 -1.76
C PRO A 206 10.06 0.52 -0.96
N LYS A 207 11.24 0.78 -1.55
CA LYS A 207 12.54 0.58 -0.87
C LYS A 207 12.58 1.22 0.52
N ILE A 208 11.77 2.26 0.69
CA ILE A 208 11.57 3.06 1.87
C ILE A 208 11.03 2.26 3.07
N GLN A 209 10.39 1.12 2.84
CA GLN A 209 9.85 0.25 3.89
C GLN A 209 10.71 -1.01 4.02
N ALA A 210 12.03 -0.87 4.02
CA ALA A 210 12.94 -2.01 4.18
C ALA A 210 12.74 -2.70 5.55
N VAL A 211 13.07 -3.99 5.61
CA VAL A 211 13.10 -4.74 6.86
C VAL A 211 14.04 -4.05 7.86
N GLY A 212 13.59 -3.90 9.09
CA GLY A 212 14.28 -3.17 10.16
C GLY A 212 13.96 -1.68 10.23
N ASN A 213 13.25 -1.10 9.25
CA ASN A 213 12.90 0.32 9.30
C ASN A 213 11.84 0.59 10.37
N CYS A 214 12.07 1.65 11.15
CA CYS A 214 11.07 2.22 12.05
C CYS A 214 9.99 2.95 11.24
N VAL A 215 8.72 2.70 11.55
CA VAL A 215 7.57 3.36 10.93
C VAL A 215 6.54 3.73 11.98
N TYR A 216 5.72 4.76 11.72
CA TYR A 216 4.54 4.98 12.55
C TYR A 216 3.45 3.99 12.20
N ILE A 217 2.90 3.35 13.22
CA ILE A 217 1.71 2.51 13.13
C ILE A 217 0.54 3.26 13.76
N LEU A 218 -0.57 3.32 13.04
CA LEU A 218 -1.84 3.80 13.57
C LEU A 218 -2.70 2.60 13.94
N TYR A 219 -3.13 2.52 15.20
CA TYR A 219 -3.95 1.42 15.71
C TYR A 219 -5.16 1.93 16.49
N ILE A 220 -6.23 1.13 16.58
CA ILE A 220 -7.39 1.42 17.43
C ILE A 220 -7.13 0.86 18.83
N PRO A 221 -7.15 1.67 19.91
CA PRO A 221 -6.82 1.19 21.24
C PRO A 221 -7.70 0.06 21.77
N ASP A 222 -8.99 0.08 21.39
CA ASP A 222 -9.96 -0.93 21.80
C ASP A 222 -9.90 -2.21 20.94
N ASP A 223 -9.20 -2.15 19.80
CA ASP A 223 -9.05 -3.26 18.85
C ASP A 223 -7.71 -3.11 18.10
N PRO A 224 -6.56 -3.48 18.72
CA PRO A 224 -5.23 -3.29 18.14
C PRO A 224 -5.01 -4.01 16.81
N ASP A 225 -5.77 -5.06 16.52
CA ASP A 225 -5.75 -5.78 15.23
C ASP A 225 -6.17 -4.86 14.06
N GLN A 226 -6.91 -3.78 14.35
CA GLN A 226 -7.13 -2.69 13.40
C GLN A 226 -5.96 -1.71 13.39
N SER A 227 -4.85 -2.13 12.78
CA SER A 227 -3.65 -1.33 12.60
C SER A 227 -3.27 -1.09 11.13
N VAL A 228 -2.58 0.02 10.87
CA VAL A 228 -2.05 0.38 9.54
C VAL A 228 -0.72 1.13 9.63
N ILE A 229 0.16 0.93 8.65
CA ILE A 229 1.39 1.73 8.49
C ILE A 229 1.05 3.15 8.04
N TYR A 230 1.74 4.15 8.59
CA TYR A 230 1.64 5.55 8.22
C TYR A 230 2.98 6.12 7.74
N PRO A 231 3.02 6.79 6.57
CA PRO A 231 1.96 6.91 5.56
C PRO A 231 1.54 5.54 4.96
N PRO A 232 0.37 5.45 4.27
CA PRO A 232 -0.10 4.20 3.70
C PRO A 232 0.92 3.54 2.78
N VAL A 233 0.88 2.21 2.65
CA VAL A 233 1.58 1.51 1.56
C VAL A 233 0.84 1.74 0.24
N GLY A 234 1.54 2.29 -0.75
CA GLY A 234 0.96 2.76 -2.01
C GLY A 234 0.62 1.66 -2.99
#